data_AF-A0A009NI06-F1
#
_entry.id   AF-A0A009NI06-F1
#
_cell.length_a   1.000
_cell.length_b   1.000
_cell.length_c   1.000
_cell.angle_alpha   90.00
_cell.angle_beta   90.00
_cell.angle_gamma   90.00
#
_symmetry.space_group_name_H-M   'P 1'
#
loop_
_entity.id
_entity.type
_entity.pdbx_description
1 polymer ?
#
loop_
_entity_poly.entity_id
_entity_poly.type
_entity_poly.pdbx_seq_one_letter_code
_entity_poly.pdbx_strand_id
1 'polypeptide(L)' 'MPTISVIIFYILAILGGITIIYGLISLSVFLITIGLALLFAALLLKKEFKIDILFWQ' A
#
# COMPACT_ATOMS: atom_id res chain seq x y z
N MET A 1 -4.93 20.31 1.01
CA MET A 1 -6.03 19.31 1.03
C MET A 1 -5.46 17.94 1.37
N PRO A 2 -5.21 17.66 2.66
CA PRO A 2 -4.51 16.45 3.12
C PRO A 2 -5.32 15.14 2.99
N THR A 3 -6.66 15.25 2.85
CA THR A 3 -7.58 14.11 2.89
C THR A 3 -7.46 13.15 1.71
N ILE A 4 -7.24 13.68 0.49
CA ILE A 4 -7.18 12.86 -0.73
C ILE A 4 -5.94 11.96 -0.73
N SER A 5 -4.79 12.50 -0.35
CA SER A 5 -3.54 11.73 -0.26
C SER A 5 -3.62 10.60 0.77
N VAL A 6 -4.30 10.82 1.90
CA VAL A 6 -4.56 9.80 2.92
C VAL A 6 -5.46 8.69 2.37
N ILE A 7 -6.54 9.05 1.67
CA ILE A 7 -7.45 8.07 1.04
C ILE A 7 -6.71 7.21 0.02
N ILE A 8 -5.91 7.83 -0.86
CA ILE A 8 -5.11 7.12 -1.87
C ILE A 8 -4.10 6.18 -1.20
N PHE A 9 -3.44 6.63 -0.13
CA PHE A 9 -2.52 5.78 0.63
C PHE A 9 -3.21 4.52 1.18
N TYR A 10 -4.38 4.67 1.82
CA TYR A 10 -5.12 3.53 2.36
C TYR A 10 -5.58 2.57 1.26
N ILE A 11 -6.07 3.09 0.13
CA ILE A 11 -6.48 2.27 -1.01
C ILE A 11 -5.29 1.45 -1.55
N LEU A 12 -4.14 2.09 -1.78
CA LEU A 12 -2.94 1.38 -2.24
C LEU A 12 -2.44 0.35 -1.22
N ALA A 13 -2.44 0.69 0.06
CA ALA A 13 -1.99 -0.21 1.12
C ALA A 13 -2.87 -1.47 1.21
N ILE A 14 -4.20 -1.30 1.15
CA ILE A 14 -5.16 -2.41 1.18
C ILE A 14 -5.03 -3.25 -0.09
N LEU A 15 -4.98 -2.63 -1.27
CA LEU A 15 -4.78 -3.34 -2.54
C LEU A 15 -3.46 -4.12 -2.57
N GLY A 16 -2.36 -3.49 -2.15
CA GLY A 16 -1.05 -4.14 -2.08
C GLY A 16 -1.07 -5.34 -1.13
N GLY A 17 -1.64 -5.18 0.07
CA GLY A 17 -1.78 -6.26 1.04
C GLY A 17 -2.61 -7.44 0.52
N ILE A 18 -3.78 -7.17 -0.07
CA ILE A 18 -4.63 -8.21 -0.67
C ILE A 18 -3.88 -8.92 -1.80
N THR A 19 -3.20 -8.17 -2.67
CA THR A 19 -2.45 -8.75 -3.80
C THR A 19 -1.32 -9.66 -3.34
N ILE A 20 -0.61 -9.31 -2.26
CA ILE A 20 0.41 -10.18 -1.65
C ILE A 20 -0.21 -11.44 -1.08
N ILE A 21 -1.32 -11.34 -0.36
CA ILE A 21 -2.02 -12.49 0.23
C ILE A 21 -2.46 -13.46 -0.86
N TYR A 22 -3.12 -12.96 -1.92
CA TYR A 22 -3.50 -13.79 -3.06
C TYR A 22 -2.29 -14.36 -3.81
N GLY A 23 -1.22 -13.58 -3.95
CA GLY A 23 0.03 -14.06 -4.54
C GLY A 23 0.67 -15.20 -3.75
N LEU A 24 0.59 -15.14 -2.41
CA LEU A 24 1.06 -16.21 -1.52
C LEU A 24 0.20 -17.47 -1.65
N ILE A 25 -1.13 -17.33 -1.64
CA ILE A 25 -2.08 -18.45 -1.80
C ILE A 25 -1.90 -19.11 -3.17
N SER A 26 -1.73 -18.29 -4.22
CA SER A 26 -1.52 -18.76 -5.60
C SER A 26 -0.09 -19.23 -5.88
N LEU A 27 0.83 -19.13 -4.91
CA LEU A 27 2.26 -19.42 -5.09
C LEU A 27 2.88 -18.70 -6.31
N SER A 28 2.36 -17.51 -6.62
CA SER A 28 2.69 -16.74 -7.82
C SER A 28 3.61 -15.59 -7.48
N VAL A 29 4.88 -15.72 -7.89
CA VAL A 29 5.93 -14.71 -7.69
C VAL A 29 5.56 -13.38 -8.37
N PHE A 30 4.85 -13.43 -9.50
CA PHE A 30 4.40 -12.24 -10.23
C PHE A 30 3.43 -11.39 -9.40
N LEU A 31 2.41 -12.02 -8.80
CA LEU A 31 1.43 -11.33 -7.94
C LEU A 31 2.09 -10.73 -6.70
N ILE A 32 3.02 -11.47 -6.08
CA ILE A 32 3.77 -10.98 -4.91
C ILE A 32 4.60 -9.75 -5.28
N THR A 33 5.24 -9.75 -6.46
CA THR A 33 6.06 -8.63 -6.95
C THR A 33 5.22 -7.38 -7.17
N ILE A 34 4.03 -7.52 -7.78
CA ILE A 34 3.08 -6.42 -7.97
C ILE A 34 2.58 -5.87 -6.63
N GLY A 35 2.23 -6.75 -5.71
CA GLY A 35 1.78 -6.36 -4.37
C GLY A 35 2.85 -5.60 -3.58
N LEU A 36 4.12 -6.02 -3.69
CA LEU A 36 5.26 -5.28 -3.13
C LEU A 36 5.44 -3.91 -3.78
N ALA A 37 5.37 -3.82 -5.11
CA ALA A 37 5.46 -2.54 -5.82
C ALA A 37 4.37 -1.54 -5.40
N LEU A 38 3.13 -2.04 -5.20
CA LEU A 38 2.01 -1.26 -4.66
C LEU A 38 2.27 -0.75 -3.23
N LEU A 39 2.83 -1.60 -2.36
CA LEU A 39 3.23 -1.19 -1.01
C LEU A 39 4.36 -0.16 -1.02
N PHE A 40 5.36 -0.32 -1.89
CA PHE A 40 6.41 0.68 -2.05
C PHE A 40 5.86 2.03 -2.54
N ALA A 41 4.91 2.01 -3.48
CA ALA A 41 4.23 3.23 -3.93
C ALA A 41 3.46 3.89 -2.78
N ALA A 42 2.77 3.11 -1.94
CA ALA A 42 2.11 3.63 -0.74
C ALA A 42 3.10 4.27 0.25
N LEU A 43 4.25 3.63 0.51
CA LEU A 43 5.29 4.18 1.39
C LEU A 43 5.91 5.47 0.82
N LEU A 44 6.03 5.57 -0.50
CA LEU A 44 6.54 6.76 -1.17
C LEU A 44 5.54 7.93 -1.03
N LEU A 45 4.24 7.64 -1.19
CA LEU A 45 3.14 8.56 -0.87
C LEU A 45 3.17 9.02 0.60
N LYS A 46 3.41 8.11 1.55
CA LYS A 46 3.59 8.47 2.97
C LYS A 46 4.72 9.48 3.17
N LYS A 47 5.87 9.26 2.52
CA LYS A 47 7.04 10.15 2.62
C LYS A 47 6.76 11.52 2.01
N GLU A 48 6.16 11.54 0.82
CA GLU A 48 5.92 12.75 0.04
C GLU A 48 4.88 13.66 0.69
N PHE A 49 3.77 13.09 1.16
CA PHE A 49 2.65 13.86 1.71
C PHE A 49 2.72 14.05 3.22
N LYS A 50 3.79 13.59 3.89
CA LYS A 50 3.94 13.57 5.36
C LYS A 50 2.64 13.12 6.03
N ILE A 51 2.09 12.01 5.54
CA ILE A 51 0.81 11.51 6.01
C ILE A 51 0.98 11.16 7.49
N ASP A 52 0.34 11.93 8.37
CA ASP A 52 0.19 11.58 9.78
C ASP A 52 -0.69 10.33 9.83
N ILE A 53 -0.03 9.18 9.88
CA ILE A 53 -0.70 7.91 10.04
C ILE A 53 -1.12 7.84 11.50
N LEU A 54 -2.36 8.24 11.79
CA LEU A 54 -2.97 8.22 13.13
C LEU A 54 -3.05 6.81 13.77
N PHE A 55 -2.52 5.77 13.12
CA PHE A 55 -2.56 4.39 13.60
C PHE A 55 -1.63 4.13 14.80
N TRP A 56 -0.76 5.09 15.13
CA TRP A 56 0.10 5.06 16.31
C TRP A 56 0.02 6.43 17.01
N GLN A 57 -0.84 6.52 18.03
CA GLN A 57 -0.59 7.39 19.18
C GLN A 57 -0.07 6.53 20.32
#